data_AF-A0A970L3D1-F1
#
_entry.id   AF-A0A970L3D1-F1
#
_cell.length_a   1.000
_cell.length_b   1.000
_cell.length_c   1.000
_cell.angle_alpha   90.00
_cell.angle_beta   90.00
_cell.angle_gamma   90.00
#
_symmetry.space_group_name_H-M   'P 1'
#
loop_
_entity.id
_entity.type
_entity.pdbx_description
1 polymer ?
#
loop_
_entity_poly.entity_id
_entity_poly.type
_entity_poly.pdbx_seq_one_letter_code
_entity_poly.pdbx_strand_id
1 'polypeptide(L)'
;MSIYKLLTKGKWERPTDQSAVYTEIEPGQQWGIRVTLIRDFARVEAINGPKCTWYKAPKELSAEVRPPNIFERLRGITFEKKLMAEVEAKRRVAADRNGKGRLFSSSGSEAE
;
A
#
# COMPACT_ATOMS: atom_id res chain seq x y z
N MET A 1 -6.25 -16.91 -4.74
CA MET A 1 -5.03 -16.77 -5.58
C MET A 1 -3.90 -16.40 -4.63
N SER A 2 -2.69 -16.96 -4.77
CA SER A 2 -1.63 -16.65 -3.78
C SER A 2 -1.24 -15.17 -3.82
N ILE A 3 -1.18 -14.49 -2.66
CA ILE A 3 -0.82 -13.06 -2.54
C ILE A 3 0.56 -12.78 -3.17
N TYR A 4 1.50 -13.73 -3.06
CA TYR A 4 2.81 -13.65 -3.69
C TYR A 4 2.76 -13.53 -5.22
N LYS A 5 1.70 -14.06 -5.85
CA LYS A 5 1.49 -13.95 -7.30
C LYS A 5 0.80 -12.64 -7.70
N LEU A 6 0.22 -11.91 -6.76
CA LEU A 6 -0.46 -10.63 -7.00
C LEU A 6 0.48 -9.42 -6.79
N LEU A 7 1.50 -9.59 -5.94
CA LEU A 7 2.49 -8.56 -5.60
C LEU A 7 3.85 -8.91 -6.20
N THR A 8 4.12 -8.39 -7.41
CA THR A 8 5.24 -8.80 -8.27
C THR A 8 6.21 -7.68 -8.67
N LYS A 9 5.88 -6.42 -8.37
CA LYS A 9 6.70 -5.24 -8.75
C LYS A 9 7.81 -4.92 -7.76
N GLY A 10 7.83 -5.59 -6.61
CA GLY A 10 8.71 -5.34 -5.49
C GLY A 10 9.41 -6.60 -5.01
N LYS A 11 10.01 -6.49 -3.82
CA LYS A 11 10.75 -7.59 -3.19
C LYS A 11 9.96 -8.17 -2.02
N TRP A 12 10.04 -9.49 -1.87
CA TRP A 12 9.57 -10.19 -0.68
C TRP A 12 10.75 -10.51 0.23
N GLU A 13 10.57 -10.25 1.51
CA GLU A 13 11.50 -10.57 2.59
C GLU A 13 10.73 -11.34 3.67
N ARG A 14 11.38 -12.30 4.31
CA ARG A 14 10.79 -13.11 5.38
C ARG A 14 11.58 -12.86 6.67
N PRO A 15 11.28 -11.77 7.41
CA PRO A 15 12.06 -11.42 8.60
C PRO A 15 11.80 -12.38 9.77
N THR A 16 10.63 -13.01 9.83
CA THR A 16 10.31 -14.05 10.82
C THR A 16 9.59 -15.23 10.18
N ASP A 17 9.48 -16.34 10.91
CA ASP A 17 8.64 -17.49 10.55
C ASP A 17 7.14 -17.11 10.45
N GLN A 18 6.70 -16.13 11.25
CA GLN A 18 5.30 -15.70 11.33
C GLN A 18 4.94 -14.52 10.41
N SER A 19 5.90 -13.93 9.70
CA SER A 19 5.65 -12.76 8.87
C SER A 19 6.40 -12.77 7.54
N ALA A 20 5.79 -12.12 6.56
CA ALA A 20 6.41 -11.81 5.28
C ALA A 20 6.18 -10.34 4.95
N VAL A 21 7.24 -9.66 4.52
CA VAL A 21 7.23 -8.25 4.17
C VAL A 21 7.46 -8.12 2.68
N TYR A 22 6.53 -7.48 1.99
CA TYR A 22 6.70 -7.06 0.61
C TYR A 22 6.97 -5.57 0.57
N THR A 23 7.97 -5.14 -0.18
CA THR A 23 8.29 -3.72 -0.38
C THR A 23 8.34 -3.40 -1.87
N GLU A 24 7.59 -2.40 -2.29
CA GLU A 24 7.52 -1.92 -3.67
C GLU A 24 7.76 -0.41 -3.70
N ILE A 25 8.93 -0.02 -4.22
CA ILE A 25 9.30 1.37 -4.48
C ILE A 25 9.90 1.37 -5.89
N GLU A 26 9.29 2.10 -6.82
CA GLU A 26 9.78 2.16 -8.20
C GLU A 26 11.12 2.93 -8.27
N PRO A 27 12.01 2.61 -9.23
CA PRO A 27 13.25 3.35 -9.42
C PRO A 27 13.02 4.86 -9.58
N GLY A 28 13.82 5.66 -8.87
CA GLY A 28 13.69 7.13 -8.88
C GLY A 28 12.50 7.67 -8.09
N GLN A 29 11.68 6.82 -7.46
CA GLN A 29 10.60 7.25 -6.57
C GLN A 29 11.06 7.20 -5.11
N GLN A 30 10.57 8.13 -4.30
CA GLN A 30 10.84 8.16 -2.87
C GLN A 30 9.78 7.38 -2.09
N TRP A 31 8.51 7.55 -2.49
CA TRP A 31 7.39 6.87 -1.87
C TRP A 31 7.04 5.58 -2.60
N GLY A 32 6.63 4.58 -1.83
CA GLY A 32 6.10 3.32 -2.33
C GLY A 32 5.19 2.67 -1.30
N ILE A 33 5.07 1.34 -1.35
CA ILE A 33 4.25 0.58 -0.42
C ILE A 33 5.03 -0.50 0.31
N ARG A 34 4.56 -0.83 1.51
CA ARG A 34 4.95 -2.02 2.26
C ARG A 34 3.72 -2.83 2.64
N VAL A 35 3.75 -4.12 2.37
CA VAL A 35 2.72 -5.07 2.81
C VAL A 35 3.36 -6.04 3.77
N THR A 36 2.90 -6.05 5.01
CA THR A 36 3.34 -7.01 6.03
C THR A 36 2.23 -8.01 6.27
N LEU A 37 2.42 -9.25 5.84
CA LEU A 37 1.55 -10.37 6.18
C LEU A 37 1.93 -10.88 7.56
N ILE A 38 0.97 -10.95 8.49
CA ILE A 38 1.17 -11.39 9.88
C ILE A 38 0.04 -12.34 10.21
N ARG A 39 0.33 -13.63 10.43
CA ARG A 39 -0.61 -14.69 10.87
C ARG A 39 -2.08 -14.53 10.42
N ASP A 40 -2.87 -13.73 11.14
CA ASP A 40 -4.30 -13.51 10.95
C ASP A 40 -4.71 -12.24 10.18
N PHE A 41 -3.78 -11.36 9.78
CA PHE A 41 -4.08 -10.13 9.04
C PHE A 41 -2.91 -9.68 8.15
N ALA A 42 -3.12 -8.57 7.44
CA ALA A 42 -2.05 -7.87 6.75
C ALA A 42 -2.06 -6.39 7.14
N ARG A 43 -0.89 -5.77 7.17
CA ARG A 43 -0.76 -4.32 7.24
C ARG A 43 -0.27 -3.80 5.90
N VAL A 44 -0.93 -2.78 5.38
CA VAL A 44 -0.57 -2.12 4.12
C VAL A 44 -0.22 -0.67 4.43
N GLU A 45 0.98 -0.28 4.02
CA GLU A 45 1.54 1.02 4.35
C GLU A 45 2.02 1.74 3.09
N ALA A 46 1.76 3.04 3.02
CA ALA A 46 2.52 3.95 2.16
C ALA A 46 3.77 4.38 2.93
N ILE A 47 4.93 4.18 2.33
CA ILE A 47 6.23 4.37 2.98
C ILE A 47 7.08 5.39 2.21
N ASN A 48 7.78 6.25 2.95
CA ASN A 48 8.82 7.13 2.40
C ASN A 48 10.18 6.43 2.53
N GLY A 49 10.55 5.66 1.51
CA GLY A 49 11.75 4.82 1.53
C GLY A 49 11.61 3.53 2.35
N PRO A 50 12.55 2.59 2.18
CA PRO A 50 12.43 1.23 2.73
C PRO A 50 12.52 1.16 4.26
N LYS A 51 13.20 2.13 4.91
CA LYS A 51 13.38 2.18 6.37
C LYS A 51 12.29 2.98 7.10
N CYS A 52 11.24 3.41 6.39
CA CYS A 52 10.17 4.21 6.96
C CYS A 52 9.45 3.48 8.10
N THR A 53 9.34 4.14 9.26
CA THR A 53 8.58 3.67 10.41
C THR A 53 7.61 4.75 10.86
N TRP A 54 6.39 4.36 11.20
CA TRP A 54 5.36 5.27 11.70
C TRP A 54 4.90 4.82 13.08
N TYR A 55 4.92 5.72 14.06
CA TYR A 55 4.19 5.52 15.31
C TYR A 55 2.77 6.08 15.13
N LYS A 56 1.74 5.22 15.28
CA LYS A 56 0.33 5.59 15.09
C LYS A 56 0.08 6.34 13.78
N ALA A 57 0.50 5.75 12.66
CA ALA A 57 0.28 6.36 11.35
C ALA A 57 -1.21 6.65 11.10
N PRO A 58 -1.54 7.74 10.39
CA PRO A 58 -2.90 7.98 9.94
C PRO A 58 -3.35 6.86 9.00
N LYS A 59 -4.66 6.61 8.95
CA LYS A 59 -5.26 5.54 8.14
C LYS A 59 -4.89 5.62 6.67
N GLU A 60 -4.67 6.84 6.16
CA GLU A 60 -4.22 7.09 4.78
C GLU A 60 -2.85 6.46 4.50
N LEU A 61 -1.95 6.48 5.49
CA LEU A 61 -0.59 5.95 5.38
C LEU A 61 -0.48 4.50 5.84
N SER A 62 -1.28 4.04 6.81
CA SER A 62 -1.19 2.67 7.34
C SER A 62 -2.58 2.13 7.66
N ALA A 63 -2.90 0.96 7.12
CA ALA A 63 -4.17 0.29 7.35
C ALA A 63 -3.97 -1.21 7.60
N GLU A 64 -4.80 -1.77 8.49
CA GLU A 64 -4.87 -3.21 8.73
C GLU A 64 -6.01 -3.81 7.91
N VAL A 65 -5.68 -4.82 7.12
CA VAL A 65 -6.62 -5.63 6.36
C VAL A 65 -6.82 -6.94 7.11
N ARG A 66 -8.03 -7.17 7.58
CA ARG A 66 -8.44 -8.42 8.24
C ARG A 66 -9.21 -9.35 7.28
N PRO A 67 -9.21 -10.66 7.54
CA PRO A 67 -10.01 -11.64 6.80
C PRO A 67 -11.48 -11.21 6.66
N PRO A 68 -12.17 -11.65 5.60
CA PRO A 68 -13.56 -11.30 5.39
C PRO A 68 -14.44 -11.96 6.48
N ASN A 69 -15.37 -11.18 7.01
CA ASN A 69 -16.41 -11.66 7.93
C ASN A 69 -17.45 -12.52 7.18
N ILE A 70 -18.41 -13.10 7.91
CA ILE A 70 -19.40 -14.05 7.35
C ILE A 70 -20.21 -13.39 6.22
N PHE A 71 -20.67 -12.15 6.41
CA PHE A 71 -21.44 -11.43 5.38
C PHE A 71 -20.59 -11.06 4.15
N GLU A 72 -19.34 -10.65 4.36
CA GLU A 72 -18.39 -10.38 3.27
C GLU A 72 -18.14 -11.65 2.45
N ARG A 73 -17.99 -12.81 3.11
CA ARG A 73 -17.84 -14.10 2.45
C ARG A 73 -19.07 -14.48 1.63
N LEU A 74 -20.28 -14.26 2.15
CA LEU A 74 -21.53 -14.47 1.41
C LEU A 74 -21.62 -13.61 0.15
N ARG A 75 -20.98 -12.42 0.13
CA ARG A 75 -20.86 -11.55 -1.04
C ARG A 75 -19.68 -11.89 -1.97
N GLY A 76 -18.97 -13.00 -1.73
CA GLY A 76 -17.81 -13.40 -2.53
C GLY A 76 -16.58 -12.49 -2.36
N ILE A 77 -16.51 -11.74 -1.24
CA ILE A 77 -15.34 -10.94 -0.88
C ILE A 77 -14.30 -11.86 -0.25
N THR A 78 -13.10 -11.88 -0.84
CA THR A 78 -11.97 -12.66 -0.33
C THR A 78 -10.95 -11.74 0.35
N PHE A 79 -10.07 -12.33 1.15
CA PHE A 79 -8.99 -11.60 1.79
C PHE A 79 -8.08 -10.93 0.76
N GLU A 80 -7.77 -11.62 -0.34
CA GLU A 80 -6.93 -11.07 -1.40
C GLU A 80 -7.57 -9.87 -2.09
N LYS A 81 -8.90 -9.88 -2.30
CA LYS A 81 -9.62 -8.72 -2.86
C LYS A 81 -9.52 -7.52 -1.93
N LYS A 82 -9.74 -7.71 -0.63
CA LYS A 82 -9.61 -6.64 0.38
C LYS A 82 -8.18 -6.10 0.43
N LEU A 83 -7.20 -7.00 0.40
CA LEU A 83 -5.79 -6.65 0.44
C LEU A 83 -5.38 -5.83 -0.78
N MET A 84 -5.76 -6.28 -1.98
CA MET A 84 -5.41 -5.60 -3.23
C MET A 84 -6.09 -4.23 -3.35
N ALA A 85 -7.32 -4.08 -2.84
CA ALA A 85 -7.99 -2.79 -2.79
C ALA A 85 -7.21 -1.79 -1.91
N GLU A 86 -6.74 -2.22 -0.73
CA GLU A 86 -5.94 -1.36 0.14
C GLU A 86 -4.55 -1.08 -0.44
N VAL A 87 -3.92 -2.07 -1.08
CA VAL A 87 -2.66 -1.93 -1.81
C VAL A 87 -2.79 -0.86 -2.90
N GLU A 88 -3.86 -0.89 -3.68
CA GLU A 88 -4.11 0.12 -4.71
C GLU A 88 -4.32 1.51 -4.10
N ALA A 89 -5.06 1.61 -2.99
CA ALA A 89 -5.22 2.86 -2.26
C ALA A 89 -3.86 3.42 -1.80
N LYS A 90 -2.97 2.60 -1.22
CA LYS A 90 -1.63 3.05 -0.81
C LYS A 90 -0.70 3.38 -1.98
N ARG A 91 -0.84 2.68 -3.12
CA ARG A 91 -0.12 3.05 -4.35
C ARG A 91 -0.52 4.43 -4.85
N ARG A 92 -1.81 4.79 -4.78
CA ARG A 92 -2.28 6.14 -5.11
C ARG A 92 -1.67 7.19 -4.18
N VAL A 93 -1.71 6.95 -2.87
CA VAL A 93 -1.05 7.84 -1.89
C VAL A 93 0.44 8.00 -2.18
N ALA A 94 1.15 6.91 -2.50
CA ALA A 94 2.57 6.98 -2.87
C ALA A 94 2.78 7.78 -4.17
N ALA A 95 1.94 7.58 -5.18
CA ALA A 95 2.00 8.34 -6.44
C ALA A 95 1.76 9.84 -6.20
N ASP A 96 0.76 10.20 -5.41
CA ASP A 96 0.45 11.57 -5.06
C ASP A 96 1.62 12.24 -4.34
N ARG A 97 2.22 11.54 -3.37
CA ARG A 97 3.37 12.01 -2.60
C ARG A 97 4.66 12.14 -3.42
N ASN A 98 4.81 11.35 -4.47
CA ASN A 98 5.91 11.49 -5.43
C ASN A 98 5.68 12.61 -6.46
N GLY A 99 4.59 13.37 -6.36
CA GLY A 99 4.27 14.46 -7.29
C GLY A 99 3.56 14.00 -8.57
N LYS A 100 3.18 12.72 -8.69
CA LYS A 100 2.31 12.24 -9.78
C LYS A 100 0.83 12.60 -9.55
N GLY A 101 0.48 13.19 -8.40
CA GLY A 101 -0.87 13.60 -8.00
C GLY A 101 -1.00 15.05 -7.55
N ARG A 102 -0.48 15.98 -8.36
CA ARG A 102 -0.98 17.34 -8.61
C ARG A 102 0.05 18.03 -9.50
N LEU A 103 -0.06 17.83 -10.81
CA LEU A 103 0.38 18.88 -11.72
C LEU A 103 -0.53 20.07 -11.40
N PHE A 104 0.05 21.06 -10.73
CA PHE A 104 -0.58 22.34 -10.50
C PHE A 104 -1.23 22.81 -11.80
N SER A 105 -2.54 23.11 -11.73
CA SER A 105 -3.21 23.92 -12.73
C SER A 105 -2.51 25.28 -12.74
N SER A 106 -1.53 25.45 -13.61
CA SER A 106 -0.99 26.75 -13.98
C SER A 106 -1.65 27.17 -15.28
N SER A 107 -2.53 28.17 -15.21
CA SER A 107 -2.64 29.20 -16.24
C SER A 107 -3.53 30.34 -15.73
N GLY A 108 -2.96 31.55 -15.73
CA GLY A 108 -3.60 32.81 -15.36
C GLY A 108 -3.21 33.23 -13.93
N SER A 109 -2.49 34.31 -13.67
CA SER A 109 -2.25 35.50 -14.51
C SER A 109 -1.19 36.40 -13.86
N GLU A 110 -0.13 36.70 -14.60
CA GLU A 110 0.73 37.90 -14.56
C GLU A 110 1.09 38.10 -16.06
N ALA A 111 1.04 39.25 -16.72
CA ALA A 111 0.95 40.64 -16.35
C ALA A 111 0.43 41.43 -17.58
N GLU A 112 -0.34 42.50 -17.35
CA GLU A 112 -0.02 43.90 -17.70
C GLU A 112 -1.10 44.83 -17.12
#